data_AF-A0A2J9VJU2-F1
#
_entry.id   AF-A0A2J9VJU2-F1
#
_cell.length_a   1.000
_cell.length_b   1.000
_cell.length_c   1.000
_cell.angle_alpha   90.00
_cell.angle_beta   90.00
_cell.angle_gamma   90.00
#
_symmetry.space_group_name_H-M   'P 1'
#
loop_
_entity.id
_entity.type
_entity.pdbx_description
1 polymer ?
#
loop_
_entity_poly.entity_id
_entity_poly.type
_entity_poly.pdbx_seq_one_letter_code
_entity_poly.pdbx_strand_id
1 'polypeptide(L)' 'MATKHIKDSTWRKVEEKTVKAVIETKTNIKETEMLDYLINLGLKRFTEEDFHKIKQKKA' A
#
# COMPACT_ATOMS: atom_id res chain seq x y z
N MET A 1 -15.26 -0.34 10.85
CA MET A 1 -13.91 0.01 10.41
C MET A 1 -13.54 -0.84 9.21
N ALA A 2 -13.15 -0.23 8.09
CA ALA A 2 -12.87 -0.89 6.81
C ALA A 2 -11.55 -1.72 6.80
N THR A 3 -11.02 -2.06 7.98
CA THR A 3 -9.85 -2.93 8.17
C THR A 3 -10.16 -4.40 7.89
N LYS A 4 -11.42 -4.80 7.69
CA LYS A 4 -11.82 -6.20 7.41
C LYS A 4 -11.64 -6.67 5.95
N HIS A 5 -11.25 -5.80 5.01
CA HIS A 5 -11.17 -6.14 3.58
C HIS A 5 -9.76 -6.10 2.96
N ILE A 6 -8.75 -5.68 3.71
CA ILE A 6 -7.36 -5.73 3.25
C ILE A 6 -6.75 -7.05 3.75
N LYS A 7 -6.20 -7.86 2.85
CA LYS A 7 -5.52 -9.10 3.24
C LYS A 7 -4.40 -8.78 4.23
N ASP A 8 -4.27 -9.54 5.31
CA ASP A 8 -3.18 -9.45 6.30
C ASP A 8 -1.80 -9.30 5.65
N SER A 9 -1.57 -10.03 4.56
CA SER A 9 -0.33 -9.98 3.79
C SER A 9 -0.03 -8.63 3.14
N THR A 10 -1.05 -7.81 2.88
CA THR A 10 -0.90 -6.44 2.37
C THR A 10 -0.73 -5.46 3.51
N TRP A 11 -1.46 -5.65 4.62
CA TRP A 11 -1.32 -4.83 5.82
C TRP A 11 0.11 -4.88 6.37
N ARG A 12 0.67 -6.09 6.50
CA ARG A 12 2.04 -6.28 6.99
C ARG A 12 3.09 -5.55 6.14
N LYS A 13 2.90 -5.48 4.82
CA LYS A 13 3.79 -4.71 3.92
C LYS A 13 3.68 -3.20 4.12
N VAL A 14 2.48 -2.72 4.43
CA VAL A 14 2.23 -1.31 4.75
C VAL A 14 2.88 -0.98 6.09
N GLU A 15 2.74 -1.83 7.11
CA GLU A 15 3.41 -1.69 8.40
C GLU A 15 4.93 -1.63 8.25
N GLU A 16 5.53 -2.59 7.53
CA GLU A 16 6.98 -2.61 7.29
C GLU A 16 7.48 -1.33 6.59
N LYS A 17 6.73 -0.82 5.61
CA LYS A 17 7.06 0.43 4.93
C LYS A 17 6.87 1.64 5.84
N THR A 18 5.85 1.64 6.69
CA THR A 18 5.60 2.70 7.68
C THR A 18 6.76 2.79 8.66
N VAL A 19 7.18 1.66 9.24
CA VAL A 19 8.32 1.60 10.17
C VAL A 19 9.59 2.12 9.52
N LYS A 20 9.90 1.69 8.29
CA LYS A 20 11.05 2.21 7.54
C LYS A 20 10.96 3.71 7.29
N ALA A 21 9.80 4.20 6.86
CA ALA A 21 9.58 5.62 6.62
C ALA A 21 9.74 6.45 7.89
N VAL A 22 9.25 5.97 9.04
CA VAL A 22 9.44 6.62 10.35
C VAL A 22 10.91 6.68 10.73
N ILE A 23 11.67 5.61 10.51
CA ILE A 23 13.10 5.56 10.81
C ILE A 23 13.88 6.54 9.92
N GLU A 24 13.61 6.54 8.61
CA GLU A 24 14.32 7.38 7.64
C GLU A 24 13.99 8.87 7.79
N THR A 25 12.71 9.19 7.95
CA THR A 25 12.23 10.58 8.06
C THR A 25 12.30 11.12 9.49
N LYS A 26 12.57 10.26 10.48
CA LYS A 26 12.49 10.55 11.92
C LYS A 26 11.18 11.22 12.34
N THR A 27 10.13 11.01 11.55
CA THR A 27 8.82 11.62 11.73
C THR A 27 7.83 10.52 12.06
N ASN A 28 6.96 10.77 13.03
CA ASN A 28 5.91 9.81 13.37
C ASN A 28 4.85 9.82 12.27
N ILE A 29 4.83 8.78 11.45
CA ILE A 29 3.89 8.59 10.33
C ILE A 29 2.88 7.54 10.78
N LYS A 30 1.58 7.87 10.72
CA LYS A 30 0.53 6.89 11.02
C LYS A 30 0.39 5.89 9.88
N GLU A 31 0.06 4.65 10.21
CA GLU A 31 -0.18 3.58 9.24
C GLU A 31 -1.30 3.95 8.25
N THR A 32 -2.33 4.68 8.71
CA THR A 32 -3.43 5.14 7.86
C THR A 32 -2.97 6.16 6.81
N GLU A 33 -2.07 7.06 7.19
CA GLU A 33 -1.48 8.05 6.27
C GLU A 33 -0.54 7.37 5.29
N MET A 34 0.25 6.39 5.76
CA MET A 34 1.11 5.59 4.89
C MET A 34 0.32 4.74 3.90
N LEU A 35 -0.80 4.14 4.34
CA LEU A 35 -1.70 3.40 3.46
C LEU A 35 -2.27 4.31 2.37
N ASP A 36 -2.81 5.47 2.75
CA ASP A 36 -3.40 6.42 1.80
C ASP A 36 -2.34 6.91 0.79
N TYR A 37 -1.13 7.21 1.27
CA TYR A 37 0.00 7.59 0.43
C TYR A 37 0.38 6.48 -0.56
N LEU A 38 0.46 5.23 -0.10
CA LEU A 38 0.80 4.09 -0.97
C LEU A 38 -0.27 3.81 -2.01
N ILE A 39 -1.55 3.96 -1.66
CA ILE A 39 -2.66 3.83 -2.60
C ILE A 39 -2.56 4.93 -3.66
N ASN A 40 -2.42 6.19 -3.25
CA ASN A 40 -2.30 7.32 -4.18
C ASN A 40 -1.05 7.22 -5.07
N LEU A 41 0.08 6.79 -4.52
CA LEU A 41 1.30 6.52 -5.29
C LEU A 41 1.07 5.40 -6.31
N GLY A 42 0.38 4.33 -5.88
CA GLY A 42 -0.03 3.23 -6.73
C GLY A 42 -0.91 3.70 -7.88
N LEU A 43 -1.97 4.46 -7.60
CA LEU A 43 -2.89 5.00 -8.60
C LEU A 43 -2.19 5.95 -9.59
N LYS A 44 -1.25 6.77 -9.14
CA LYS A 44 -0.46 7.65 -10.03
C LYS A 44 0.50 6.88 -10.95
N ARG A 45 1.06 5.77 -10.46
CA ARG A 45 1.97 4.91 -11.23
C ARG A 45 1.25 3.79 -11.96
N PHE A 46 -0.06 3.65 -11.77
CA PHE A 46 -0.84 2.58 -12.36
C PHE A 46 -0.99 2.85 -13.86
N THR A 47 -0.38 2.01 -14.68
CA THR A 47 -0.39 2.16 -16.14
C THR A 47 -1.34 1.16 -16.79
N GLU A 48 -1.65 1.35 -18.08
CA GLU A 48 -2.48 0.44 -18.88
C GLU A 48 -1.98 -1.03 -18.82
N GLU A 49 -0.66 -1.23 -18.75
CA GLU A 49 -0.04 -2.55 -18.60
C GLU A 49 -0.40 -3.24 -17.27
N ASP A 50 -0.62 -2.48 -16.20
CA ASP A 50 -1.00 -3.03 -14.89
C ASP A 50 -2.46 -3.47 -14.85
N PHE A 51 -3.35 -2.88 -15.66
CA PHE A 51 -4.71 -3.39 -15.85
C PHE A 51 -4.70 -4.81 -16.42
N HIS A 52 -3.80 -5.10 -17.36
CA HIS A 52 -3.66 -6.44 -17.93
C HIS A 52 -3.15 -7.48 -16.91
N LYS A 53 -2.30 -7.07 -15.96
CA LYS A 53 -1.80 -7.93 -14.88
C LYS A 53 -2.88 -8.29 -13.85
N ILE A 54 -3.87 -7.42 -13.62
CA ILE A 54 -5.01 -7.76 -12.74
C ILE A 54 -5.78 -8.96 -13.31
N LYS A 55 -5.94 -9.04 -14.63
CA LYS A 55 -6.68 -10.12 -15.30
C LYS A 55 -6.00 -11.49 -15.14
N GLN A 56 -4.67 -11.54 -15.13
CA GLN A 56 -3.92 -12.80 -14.96
C GLN A 56 -3.96 -13.37 -13.54
N LYS A 57 -4.24 -12.56 -12.51
CA LYS A 57 -4.31 -13.04 -11.13
C LYS A 57 -5.61 -13.80 -10.78
N LYS A 58 -6.53 -13.91 -11.75
CA LYS A 58 -7.80 -14.63 -11.64
C LYS A 58 -7.84 -15.96 -12.40
N ALA A 59 -6.73 -16.38 -13.03
CA ALA A 59 -6.60 -17.69 -13.67
C ALA A 59 -5.94 -18.69 -12.72
#